data_AF-A0A3Q7THM4-F1
#
_entry.id   AF-A0A3Q7THM4-F1
#
_cell.length_a   1.000
_cell.length_b   1.000
_cell.length_c   1.000
_cell.angle_alpha   90.00
_cell.angle_beta   90.00
_cell.angle_gamma   90.00
#
_symmetry.space_group_name_H-M   'P 1'
#
loop_
_entity.id
_entity.type
_entity.pdbx_description
1 polymer ?
#
loop_
_entity_poly.entity_id
_entity_poly.type
_entity_poly.pdbx_seq_one_letter_code
_entity_poly.pdbx_strand_id
1 'polypeptide(L)'
;MPNPRKRRAGAAGAAGPDSKRPAGKRTKTRKPTGTSARVGDSSPEKTSASKNCGNNQSSYWLMKSEPQSRIEKGVDVKFSIEDLKAEPKQTACWDGVRNYQARNFLRAMKLEQKAFFYHSNCKEPGIAGLVKIVKEAYPDHTQFEKNNPYYDPSSKEDNPKWSMVDVQFVRLMKRYITLTELKANHQAHKATGGPLKNMALFTHPRLSVQPLTPEEFEFILSLEEKEPS
;
A
#
# COMPACT_ATOMS: atom_id res chain seq x y z
N MET A 1 10.15 -30.11 -24.66
CA MET A 1 10.91 -30.71 -23.54
C MET A 1 12.21 -29.93 -23.34
N PRO A 2 12.35 -29.10 -22.30
CA PRO A 2 13.66 -28.62 -21.88
C PRO A 2 14.05 -29.20 -20.51
N ASN A 3 15.24 -29.78 -20.46
CA ASN A 3 15.87 -30.43 -19.32
C ASN A 3 16.47 -29.37 -18.36
N PRO A 4 16.31 -29.46 -17.02
CA PRO A 4 16.80 -28.45 -16.08
C PRO A 4 18.29 -28.63 -15.75
N ARG A 5 19.07 -27.55 -15.83
CA ARG A 5 20.50 -27.54 -15.44
C ARG A 5 20.65 -27.37 -13.92
N LYS A 6 21.13 -28.44 -13.27
CA LYS A 6 21.64 -28.51 -11.89
C LYS A 6 22.87 -27.60 -11.68
N ARG A 7 22.96 -26.92 -10.53
CA ARG A 7 24.24 -26.38 -10.00
C ARG A 7 24.74 -27.27 -8.85
N ARG A 8 26.02 -27.64 -8.92
CA ARG A 8 26.79 -28.41 -7.93
C ARG A 8 27.35 -27.50 -6.82
N ALA A 9 27.61 -28.13 -5.68
CA ALA A 9 28.21 -27.59 -4.46
C ALA A 9 29.73 -27.83 -4.34
N GLY A 10 30.37 -27.08 -3.43
CA GLY A 10 31.71 -27.27 -2.79
C GLY A 10 32.04 -25.99 -1.99
N ALA A 11 32.19 -25.95 -0.64
CA ALA A 11 33.17 -26.54 0.31
C ALA A 11 34.61 -26.01 0.10
N ALA A 12 35.47 -25.61 1.07
CA ALA A 12 35.50 -25.51 2.55
C ALA A 12 36.80 -24.77 3.01
N GLY A 13 36.95 -24.46 4.32
CA GLY A 13 38.23 -24.19 5.04
C GLY A 13 38.14 -23.06 6.10
N ALA A 14 38.02 -23.31 7.42
CA ALA A 14 39.04 -23.61 8.48
C ALA A 14 39.75 -22.33 9.04
N ALA A 15 40.10 -22.08 10.32
CA ALA A 15 39.97 -22.68 11.67
C ALA A 15 40.33 -21.58 12.74
N GLY A 16 40.05 -21.80 14.05
CA GLY A 16 40.22 -20.87 15.21
C GLY A 16 41.65 -20.67 15.76
N PRO A 17 41.93 -20.38 17.08
CA PRO A 17 41.11 -20.69 18.29
C PRO A 17 41.15 -19.70 19.52
N ASP A 18 40.35 -20.05 20.55
CA ASP A 18 40.51 -19.96 22.04
C ASP A 18 40.65 -18.60 22.80
N SER A 19 40.10 -18.35 24.02
CA SER A 19 39.63 -19.23 25.11
C SER A 19 38.87 -18.50 26.26
N LYS A 20 38.21 -19.32 27.11
CA LYS A 20 37.87 -19.19 28.56
C LYS A 20 36.57 -18.50 29.08
N ARG A 21 35.85 -19.32 29.87
CA ARG A 21 34.67 -19.14 30.76
C ARG A 21 35.17 -19.12 32.24
N PRO A 22 34.38 -18.79 33.30
CA PRO A 22 33.30 -19.64 33.87
C PRO A 22 32.06 -18.82 34.40
N ALA A 23 30.81 -19.28 34.25
CA ALA A 23 29.97 -20.12 35.16
C ALA A 23 29.34 -19.44 36.40
N GLY A 24 28.00 -19.48 36.50
CA GLY A 24 27.18 -19.20 37.69
C GLY A 24 25.73 -19.72 37.51
N LYS A 25 25.18 -20.45 38.50
CA LYS A 25 23.97 -21.32 38.45
C LYS A 25 22.71 -20.66 39.08
N ARG A 26 21.51 -21.13 38.65
CA ARG A 26 20.19 -21.39 39.35
C ARG A 26 19.67 -20.33 40.38
N THR A 27 18.36 -20.03 40.53
CA THR A 27 17.25 -20.96 40.89
C THR A 27 15.85 -20.25 40.94
N LYS A 28 14.81 -20.95 40.47
CA LYS A 28 13.42 -21.17 40.97
C LYS A 28 12.66 -20.20 41.96
N THR A 29 11.44 -19.82 41.54
CA THR A 29 10.09 -19.83 42.21
C THR A 29 9.78 -18.99 43.49
N ARG A 30 8.69 -18.18 43.46
CA ARG A 30 7.37 -18.37 44.14
C ARG A 30 6.50 -17.10 44.17
N LYS A 31 5.18 -17.28 43.93
CA LYS A 31 4.07 -16.38 44.29
C LYS A 31 3.88 -16.32 45.81
N PRO A 32 3.14 -15.31 46.30
CA PRO A 32 2.05 -15.60 47.23
C PRO A 32 0.70 -15.04 46.78
N THR A 33 -0.31 -15.78 47.20
CA THR A 33 -1.76 -15.58 47.18
C THR A 33 -2.21 -14.61 48.29
N GLY A 34 -3.33 -13.90 48.06
CA GLY A 34 -4.08 -13.22 49.12
C GLY A 34 -5.45 -12.77 48.60
N THR A 35 -6.51 -13.30 49.22
CA THR A 35 -7.93 -13.28 48.82
C THR A 35 -8.73 -12.27 49.67
N SER A 36 -9.96 -11.97 49.21
CA SER A 36 -11.16 -11.51 49.97
C SER A 36 -11.48 -10.00 49.83
N ALA A 37 -12.42 -9.61 48.95
CA ALA A 37 -13.89 -9.66 49.03
C ALA A 37 -14.51 -8.45 49.75
N ARG A 38 -15.39 -7.70 49.05
CA ARG A 38 -16.74 -7.36 49.51
C ARG A 38 -17.59 -6.67 48.43
N VAL A 39 -18.87 -6.97 48.53
CA VAL A 39 -20.02 -6.68 47.67
C VAL A 39 -20.51 -5.25 47.90
N GLY A 40 -21.01 -4.61 46.84
CA GLY A 40 -21.75 -3.34 46.90
C GLY A 40 -22.58 -3.16 45.63
N ASP A 41 -23.80 -3.65 45.68
CA ASP A 41 -24.89 -3.40 44.73
C ASP A 41 -25.28 -1.91 44.73
N SER A 42 -25.60 -1.35 43.56
CA SER A 42 -26.52 -0.20 43.33
C SER A 42 -26.43 0.25 41.88
N SER A 43 -27.42 -0.12 41.06
CA SER A 43 -27.83 0.69 39.90
C SER A 43 -28.56 1.95 40.41
N PRO A 44 -28.54 3.08 39.69
CA PRO A 44 -29.63 3.30 38.75
C PRO A 44 -29.25 4.07 37.46
N GLU A 45 -30.20 3.96 36.52
CA GLU A 45 -30.56 4.92 35.49
C GLU A 45 -29.77 5.02 34.18
N LYS A 46 -30.42 4.46 33.16
CA LYS A 46 -30.47 4.90 31.77
C LYS A 46 -30.27 6.41 31.61
N THR A 47 -29.15 6.77 31.00
CA THR A 47 -29.15 7.86 30.02
C THR A 47 -28.67 7.27 28.70
N SER A 48 -29.51 7.47 27.68
CA SER A 48 -29.26 7.09 26.29
C SER A 48 -28.01 7.79 25.77
N ALA A 49 -26.85 7.19 25.98
CA ALA A 49 -25.68 7.49 25.18
C ALA A 49 -25.97 6.94 23.78
N SER A 50 -26.42 7.85 22.90
CA SER A 50 -26.40 7.65 21.46
C SER A 50 -25.02 7.11 21.12
N LYS A 51 -24.94 5.81 20.83
CA LYS A 51 -23.74 5.20 20.29
C LYS A 51 -23.53 5.91 18.96
N ASN A 52 -22.67 6.92 18.98
CA ASN A 52 -22.11 7.47 17.78
C ASN A 52 -21.46 6.28 17.09
N CYS A 53 -22.14 5.79 16.05
CA CYS A 53 -21.70 4.67 15.25
C CYS A 53 -20.37 5.14 14.69
N GLY A 54 -19.27 4.62 15.23
CA GLY A 54 -17.94 5.04 14.83
C GLY A 54 -17.89 4.95 13.32
N ASN A 55 -17.75 6.10 12.67
CA ASN A 55 -17.39 6.17 11.26
C ASN A 55 -16.20 5.23 11.11
N ASN A 56 -16.40 4.07 10.49
CA ASN A 56 -15.31 3.32 9.91
C ASN A 56 -14.71 4.28 8.89
N GLN A 57 -13.74 5.08 9.30
CA GLN A 57 -12.99 5.95 8.43
C GLN A 57 -12.11 5.05 7.58
N SER A 58 -12.74 4.43 6.58
CA SER A 58 -12.06 3.67 5.54
C SER A 58 -11.06 4.60 4.90
N SER A 59 -9.78 4.27 5.01
CA SER A 59 -8.73 4.98 4.28
C SER A 59 -8.88 4.70 2.80
N TYR A 60 -8.86 5.76 1.99
CA TYR A 60 -8.88 5.67 0.54
C TYR A 60 -7.48 5.99 0.00
N TRP A 61 -7.19 5.50 -1.20
CA TRP A 61 -5.86 5.61 -1.78
C TRP A 61 -5.90 6.01 -3.26
N LEU A 62 -4.77 6.49 -3.78
CA LEU A 62 -4.51 6.65 -5.20
C LEU A 62 -3.16 6.02 -5.51
N MET A 63 -3.13 5.20 -6.55
CA MET A 63 -1.96 4.43 -6.95
C MET A 63 -1.66 4.70 -8.42
N LYS A 64 -0.45 5.19 -8.70
CA LYS A 64 -0.01 5.58 -10.04
C LYS A 64 0.65 4.42 -10.78
N SER A 65 0.24 4.19 -12.02
CA SER A 65 0.85 3.25 -12.95
C SER A 65 0.94 3.86 -14.36
N GLU A 66 1.84 3.36 -15.20
CA GLU A 66 2.08 3.91 -16.54
C GLU A 66 1.33 3.09 -17.60
N PRO A 67 0.36 3.67 -18.34
CA PRO A 67 -0.41 2.89 -19.32
C PRO A 67 0.29 2.76 -20.68
N GLN A 68 1.36 3.53 -20.92
CA GLN A 68 2.10 3.56 -22.19
C GLN A 68 3.47 2.90 -22.01
N SER A 69 3.99 2.32 -23.10
CA SER A 69 5.29 1.65 -23.10
C SER A 69 6.40 2.62 -22.72
N ARG A 70 7.23 2.21 -21.75
CA ARG A 70 8.44 2.91 -21.35
C ARG A 70 9.46 1.90 -20.85
N ILE A 71 10.66 1.95 -21.43
CA ILE A 71 11.73 1.02 -21.08
C ILE A 71 12.53 1.57 -19.89
N GLU A 72 12.57 0.80 -18.80
CA GLU A 72 13.42 1.02 -17.63
C GLU A 72 14.42 -0.14 -17.54
N LYS A 73 15.72 0.15 -17.62
CA LYS A 73 16.80 -0.87 -17.59
C LYS A 73 16.56 -2.08 -18.53
N GLY A 74 15.98 -1.84 -19.70
CA GLY A 74 15.70 -2.88 -20.70
C GLY A 74 14.40 -3.65 -20.52
N VAL A 75 13.56 -3.28 -19.55
CA VAL A 75 12.25 -3.87 -19.28
C VAL A 75 11.16 -2.83 -19.48
N ASP A 76 10.06 -3.20 -20.15
CA ASP A 76 8.89 -2.33 -20.27
C ASP A 76 8.11 -2.30 -18.95
N VAL A 77 7.85 -1.12 -18.41
CA VAL A 77 7.10 -0.92 -17.16
C VAL A 77 5.62 -0.57 -17.38
N LYS A 78 5.13 -0.71 -18.61
CA LYS A 78 3.72 -0.52 -18.96
C LYS A 78 2.81 -1.43 -18.13
N PHE A 79 1.87 -0.82 -17.42
CA PHE A 79 0.77 -1.50 -16.77
C PHE A 79 -0.46 -0.57 -16.67
N SER A 80 -1.41 -0.74 -17.59
CA SER A 80 -2.68 0.00 -17.61
C SER A 80 -3.77 -0.71 -16.80
N ILE A 81 -4.91 -0.03 -16.62
CA ILE A 81 -6.08 -0.65 -15.97
C ILE A 81 -6.67 -1.78 -16.83
N GLU A 82 -6.50 -1.70 -18.15
CA GLU A 82 -6.92 -2.74 -19.07
C GLU A 82 -6.02 -3.97 -18.98
N ASP A 83 -4.72 -3.77 -18.74
CA ASP A 83 -3.79 -4.87 -18.43
C ASP A 83 -4.21 -5.56 -17.11
N LEU A 84 -4.53 -4.79 -16.05
CA LEU A 84 -5.07 -5.35 -14.80
C LEU A 84 -6.39 -6.13 -15.01
N LYS A 85 -7.29 -5.66 -15.87
CA LYS A 85 -8.55 -6.35 -16.17
C LYS A 85 -8.32 -7.68 -16.89
N ALA A 86 -7.22 -7.82 -17.62
CA ALA A 86 -6.85 -9.04 -18.34
C ALA A 86 -6.12 -10.06 -17.45
N GLU A 87 -5.61 -9.65 -16.29
CA GLU A 87 -4.97 -10.55 -15.33
C GLU A 87 -5.94 -11.62 -14.78
N PRO A 88 -5.44 -12.80 -14.36
CA PRO A 88 -6.26 -13.80 -13.69
C PRO A 88 -6.97 -13.23 -12.47
N LYS A 89 -8.28 -13.43 -12.39
CA LYS A 89 -9.16 -12.83 -11.35
C LYS A 89 -9.08 -11.31 -11.28
N GLN A 90 -8.61 -10.66 -12.35
CA GLN A 90 -8.38 -9.23 -12.46
C GLN A 90 -7.54 -8.68 -11.30
N THR A 91 -6.55 -9.47 -10.88
CA THR A 91 -5.74 -9.23 -9.68
C THR A 91 -4.26 -9.22 -10.04
N ALA A 92 -3.52 -8.23 -9.56
CA ALA A 92 -2.07 -8.12 -9.75
C ALA A 92 -1.38 -7.67 -8.47
N CYS A 93 -0.11 -8.05 -8.32
CA CYS A 93 0.76 -7.45 -7.31
C CYS A 93 1.16 -6.04 -7.75
N TRP A 94 1.21 -5.11 -6.80
CA TRP A 94 1.62 -3.72 -7.03
C TRP A 94 3.08 -3.52 -6.63
N ASP A 95 3.99 -4.03 -7.45
CA ASP A 95 5.43 -4.03 -7.21
C ASP A 95 6.10 -2.69 -7.59
N GLY A 96 7.43 -2.64 -7.53
CA GLY A 96 8.22 -1.54 -8.08
C GLY A 96 8.21 -0.24 -7.27
N VAL A 97 7.51 -0.18 -6.14
CA VAL A 97 7.54 1.00 -5.24
C VAL A 97 8.89 1.11 -4.55
N ARG A 98 9.65 2.16 -4.89
CA ARG A 98 11.01 2.46 -4.35
C ARG A 98 11.10 3.80 -3.63
N ASN A 99 9.96 4.33 -3.17
CA ASN A 99 9.88 5.52 -2.33
C ASN A 99 9.46 5.11 -0.90
N TYR A 100 10.24 5.51 0.11
CA TYR A 100 10.00 5.11 1.51
C TYR A 100 8.62 5.54 2.05
N GLN A 101 8.16 6.74 1.69
CA GLN A 101 6.85 7.24 2.10
C GLN A 101 5.73 6.45 1.43
N ALA A 102 5.82 6.22 0.10
CA ALA A 102 4.88 5.39 -0.64
C ALA A 102 4.81 3.96 -0.09
N ARG A 103 5.96 3.36 0.23
CA ARG A 103 6.06 2.04 0.88
C ARG A 103 5.33 2.03 2.22
N ASN A 104 5.50 3.06 3.05
CA ASN A 104 4.82 3.14 4.33
C ASN A 104 3.29 3.22 4.15
N PHE A 105 2.81 3.90 3.10
CA PHE A 105 1.39 3.89 2.75
C PHE A 105 0.90 2.51 2.29
N LEU A 106 1.66 1.77 1.48
CA LEU A 106 1.35 0.38 1.15
C LEU A 106 1.22 -0.48 2.41
N ARG A 107 2.12 -0.31 3.38
CA ARG A 107 2.09 -1.03 4.66
C ARG A 107 0.91 -0.66 5.56
N ALA A 108 0.31 0.51 5.34
CA ALA A 108 -0.85 0.97 6.08
C ALA A 108 -2.19 0.51 5.46
N MET A 109 -2.18 0.06 4.21
CA MET A 109 -3.36 -0.44 3.51
C MET A 109 -3.95 -1.67 4.21
N LYS A 110 -5.29 -1.74 4.20
CA LYS A 110 -6.08 -2.86 4.74
C LYS A 110 -6.94 -3.51 3.68
N LEU A 111 -7.28 -4.78 3.90
CA LEU A 111 -8.16 -5.54 3.02
C LEU A 111 -9.46 -4.78 2.74
N GLU A 112 -9.93 -4.88 1.50
CA GLU A 112 -11.14 -4.24 0.96
C GLU A 112 -11.12 -2.69 0.93
N GLN A 113 -10.04 -2.03 1.36
CA GLN A 113 -9.87 -0.59 1.11
C GLN A 113 -9.74 -0.33 -0.39
N LYS A 114 -10.30 0.80 -0.83
CA LYS A 114 -10.35 1.18 -2.25
C LYS A 114 -9.21 2.11 -2.61
N ALA A 115 -8.75 2.00 -3.85
CA ALA A 115 -7.81 2.93 -4.45
C ALA A 115 -8.27 3.36 -5.84
N PHE A 116 -7.99 4.61 -6.20
CA PHE A 116 -8.03 5.05 -7.59
C PHE A 116 -6.80 4.52 -8.33
N PHE A 117 -7.03 3.89 -9.49
CA PHE A 117 -6.00 3.55 -10.45
C PHE A 117 -5.73 4.77 -11.33
N TYR A 118 -4.57 5.38 -11.14
CA TYR A 118 -4.16 6.60 -11.82
C TYR A 118 -3.16 6.29 -12.93
N HIS A 119 -3.47 6.69 -14.16
CA HIS A 119 -2.56 6.65 -15.29
C HIS A 119 -1.61 7.85 -15.25
N SER A 120 -0.32 7.56 -15.08
CA SER A 120 0.76 8.55 -15.06
C SER A 120 1.68 8.41 -16.26
N ASN A 121 2.48 9.46 -16.52
CA ASN A 121 3.50 9.46 -17.57
C ASN A 121 3.00 9.04 -18.95
N CYS A 122 1.81 9.52 -19.31
CA CYS A 122 1.20 9.29 -20.61
C CYS A 122 0.66 10.61 -21.19
N LYS A 123 0.23 10.57 -22.45
CA LYS A 123 -0.35 11.75 -23.14
C LYS A 123 -1.53 12.37 -22.37
N GLU A 124 -2.39 11.53 -21.79
CA GLU A 124 -3.60 11.94 -21.08
C GLU A 124 -3.61 11.35 -19.67
N PRO A 125 -2.88 11.94 -18.71
CA PRO A 125 -2.81 11.43 -17.35
C PRO A 125 -4.13 11.70 -16.60
N GLY A 126 -4.52 10.80 -15.71
CA GLY A 126 -5.81 10.88 -15.04
C GLY A 126 -6.21 9.60 -14.30
N ILE A 127 -7.41 9.61 -13.73
CA ILE A 127 -8.00 8.48 -13.01
C ILE A 127 -8.82 7.65 -13.99
N ALA A 128 -8.45 6.37 -14.12
CA ALA A 128 -9.07 5.44 -15.06
C ALA A 128 -10.14 4.56 -14.41
N GLY A 129 -10.00 4.24 -13.12
CA GLY A 129 -10.97 3.40 -12.42
C GLY A 129 -10.63 3.17 -10.95
N LEU A 130 -11.36 2.22 -10.37
CA LEU A 130 -11.24 1.79 -8.99
C LEU A 130 -10.67 0.38 -8.91
N VAL A 131 -9.81 0.19 -7.93
CA VAL A 131 -9.32 -1.10 -7.46
C VAL A 131 -9.57 -1.24 -5.96
N LYS A 132 -9.44 -2.45 -5.43
CA LYS A 132 -9.46 -2.72 -3.99
C LYS A 132 -8.27 -3.57 -3.58
N ILE A 133 -7.86 -3.46 -2.32
CA ILE A 133 -6.78 -4.26 -1.76
C ILE A 133 -7.30 -5.66 -1.42
N VAL A 134 -6.69 -6.70 -1.98
CA VAL A 134 -7.04 -8.10 -1.71
C VAL A 134 -5.93 -8.87 -0.98
N LYS A 135 -4.76 -8.25 -0.81
CA LYS A 135 -3.68 -8.73 0.06
C LYS A 135 -2.92 -7.55 0.67
N GLU A 136 -2.82 -7.51 2.00
CA GLU A 136 -2.02 -6.51 2.71
C GLU A 136 -0.53 -6.64 2.41
N ALA A 137 0.26 -5.66 2.83
CA ALA A 137 1.66 -5.53 2.45
C ALA A 137 2.50 -6.77 2.78
N TYR A 138 3.30 -7.18 1.79
CA TYR A 138 4.27 -8.27 1.88
C TYR A 138 5.55 -7.91 1.11
N PRO A 139 6.67 -8.64 1.29
CA PRO A 139 7.91 -8.35 0.58
C PRO A 139 7.74 -8.32 -0.94
N ASP A 140 8.23 -7.26 -1.57
CA ASP A 140 8.27 -7.15 -3.03
C ASP A 140 9.38 -8.06 -3.58
N HIS A 141 9.05 -9.12 -4.32
CA HIS A 141 10.05 -10.08 -4.81
C HIS A 141 11.01 -9.45 -5.84
N THR A 142 10.56 -8.43 -6.59
CA THR A 142 11.35 -7.78 -7.65
C THR A 142 12.60 -7.09 -7.12
N GLN A 143 12.62 -6.72 -5.84
CA GLN A 143 13.78 -6.07 -5.22
C GLN A 143 15.02 -6.99 -5.17
N PHE A 144 14.85 -8.31 -5.28
CA PHE A 144 15.93 -9.30 -5.24
C PHE A 144 16.36 -9.80 -6.63
N GLU A 145 15.61 -9.46 -7.68
CA GLU A 145 15.83 -9.93 -9.04
C GLU A 145 16.81 -9.02 -9.79
N LYS A 146 18.07 -9.45 -9.96
CA LYS A 146 19.14 -8.61 -10.55
C LYS A 146 18.84 -7.97 -11.90
N ASN A 147 18.00 -8.62 -12.71
CA ASN A 147 17.66 -8.15 -14.05
C ASN A 147 16.38 -7.30 -14.07
N ASN A 148 15.69 -7.18 -12.92
CA ASN A 148 14.49 -6.38 -12.80
C ASN A 148 14.86 -4.89 -12.68
N PRO A 149 14.12 -3.97 -13.33
CA PRO A 149 14.36 -2.53 -13.22
C PRO A 149 14.41 -2.04 -11.77
N TYR A 150 13.65 -2.68 -10.88
CA TYR A 150 13.49 -2.31 -9.49
C TYR A 150 14.36 -3.12 -8.52
N TYR A 151 15.40 -3.82 -9.01
CA TYR A 151 16.41 -4.46 -8.16
C TYR A 151 17.04 -3.46 -7.18
N ASP A 152 17.19 -3.87 -5.92
CA ASP A 152 17.89 -3.11 -4.88
C ASP A 152 18.96 -4.00 -4.21
N PRO A 153 20.26 -3.83 -4.53
CA PRO A 153 21.34 -4.63 -3.96
C PRO A 153 21.52 -4.44 -2.45
N SER A 154 20.91 -3.39 -1.88
CA SER A 154 20.98 -3.09 -0.46
C SER A 154 19.82 -3.68 0.35
N SER A 155 18.84 -4.31 -0.31
CA SER A 155 17.76 -5.04 0.35
C SER A 155 18.18 -6.47 0.67
N LYS A 156 17.77 -6.97 1.84
CA LYS A 156 18.12 -8.30 2.33
C LYS A 156 16.86 -9.14 2.51
N GLU A 157 16.94 -10.44 2.25
CA GLU A 157 15.79 -11.36 2.35
C GLU A 157 15.26 -11.51 3.79
N ASP A 158 16.14 -11.40 4.79
CA ASP A 158 15.80 -11.48 6.22
C ASP A 158 15.07 -10.22 6.73
N ASN A 159 15.28 -9.08 6.07
CA ASN A 159 14.58 -7.82 6.37
C ASN A 159 14.35 -7.00 5.09
N PRO A 160 13.35 -7.37 4.26
CA PRO A 160 13.10 -6.75 2.98
C PRO A 160 12.74 -5.27 3.12
N LYS A 161 13.45 -4.42 2.38
CA LYS A 161 13.25 -2.96 2.40
C LYS A 161 11.91 -2.56 1.79
N TRP A 162 11.54 -3.19 0.70
CA TRP A 162 10.39 -2.84 -0.13
C TRP A 162 9.24 -3.81 0.07
N SER A 163 8.03 -3.26 -0.06
CA SER A 163 6.79 -3.98 0.14
C SER A 163 5.86 -3.68 -1.03
N MET A 164 5.01 -4.64 -1.34
CA MET A 164 3.92 -4.54 -2.31
C MET A 164 2.63 -5.09 -1.70
N VAL A 165 1.51 -4.83 -2.37
CA VAL A 165 0.17 -5.33 -2.03
C VAL A 165 -0.40 -6.04 -3.26
N ASP A 166 -1.48 -6.82 -3.10
CA ASP A 166 -2.26 -7.26 -4.26
C ASP A 166 -3.52 -6.41 -4.38
N VAL A 167 -3.78 -5.95 -5.60
CA VAL A 167 -4.98 -5.17 -5.93
C VAL A 167 -5.85 -5.95 -6.88
N GLN A 168 -7.17 -5.81 -6.74
CA GLN A 168 -8.16 -6.36 -7.66
C GLN A 168 -8.97 -5.25 -8.29
N PHE A 169 -9.21 -5.35 -9.59
CA PHE A 169 -10.12 -4.47 -10.33
C PHE A 169 -11.52 -4.46 -9.68
N VAL A 170 -12.13 -3.26 -9.59
CA VAL A 170 -13.52 -3.09 -9.13
C VAL A 170 -14.39 -2.63 -10.29
N ARG A 171 -14.07 -1.47 -10.88
CA ARG A 171 -14.77 -0.91 -12.04
C ARG A 171 -13.95 0.18 -12.70
N LEU A 172 -14.26 0.51 -13.95
CA LEU A 172 -13.84 1.76 -14.56
C LEU A 172 -14.60 2.94 -13.95
N MET A 173 -14.05 4.15 -14.07
CA MET A 173 -14.82 5.37 -13.86
C MET A 173 -15.90 5.48 -14.95
N LYS A 174 -17.06 6.10 -14.67
CA LYS A 174 -18.10 6.33 -15.70
C LYS A 174 -17.57 7.15 -16.89
N ARG A 175 -16.64 8.07 -16.60
CA ARG A 175 -15.81 8.76 -17.57
C ARG A 175 -14.40 8.93 -17.01
N TYR A 176 -13.43 9.08 -17.89
CA TYR A 176 -12.05 9.35 -17.49
C TYR A 176 -11.93 10.72 -16.81
N ILE A 177 -11.28 10.79 -15.65
CA ILE A 177 -11.09 12.04 -14.90
C ILE A 177 -9.67 12.52 -15.12
N THR A 178 -9.49 13.56 -15.95
CA THR A 178 -8.15 14.01 -16.37
C THR A 178 -7.41 14.74 -15.25
N LEU A 179 -6.07 14.73 -15.32
CA LEU A 179 -5.23 15.55 -14.44
C LEU A 179 -5.56 17.03 -14.57
N THR A 180 -5.88 17.51 -15.79
CA THR A 180 -6.26 18.89 -16.05
C THR A 180 -7.50 19.30 -15.27
N GLU A 181 -8.54 18.47 -15.31
CA GLU A 181 -9.78 18.68 -14.56
C GLU A 181 -9.53 18.64 -13.04
N LEU A 182 -8.79 17.64 -12.55
CA LEU A 182 -8.43 17.55 -11.13
C LEU A 182 -7.65 18.79 -10.66
N LYS A 183 -6.75 19.30 -11.51
CA LYS A 183 -5.91 20.47 -11.21
C LYS A 183 -6.75 21.74 -11.14
N ALA A 184 -7.70 21.93 -12.05
CA ALA A 184 -8.61 23.08 -12.03
C ALA A 184 -9.43 23.09 -10.74
N ASN A 185 -10.02 21.95 -10.36
CA ASN A 185 -10.75 21.80 -9.11
C ASN A 185 -9.86 22.04 -7.88
N HIS A 186 -8.64 21.50 -7.87
CA HIS A 186 -7.67 21.76 -6.80
C HIS A 186 -7.34 23.24 -6.63
N GLN A 187 -7.11 23.97 -7.73
CA GLN A 187 -6.82 25.40 -7.71
C GLN A 187 -8.00 26.21 -7.20
N ALA A 188 -9.23 25.92 -7.66
CA ALA A 188 -10.44 26.55 -7.17
C ALA A 188 -10.63 26.30 -5.66
N HIS A 189 -10.47 25.05 -5.22
CA HIS A 189 -10.63 24.65 -3.82
C HIS A 189 -9.57 25.24 -2.89
N LYS A 190 -8.36 25.54 -3.39
CA LYS A 190 -7.36 26.28 -2.62
C LYS A 190 -7.83 27.67 -2.22
N ALA A 191 -8.58 28.35 -3.09
CA ALA A 191 -9.14 29.67 -2.80
C ALA A 191 -10.41 29.60 -1.94
N THR A 192 -11.27 28.59 -2.18
CA THR A 192 -12.60 28.50 -1.56
C THR A 192 -12.68 27.58 -0.33
N GLY A 193 -11.60 26.84 -0.03
CA GLY A 193 -11.56 25.90 1.07
C GLY A 193 -12.16 24.52 0.79
N GLY A 194 -12.40 24.16 -0.48
CA GLY A 194 -13.07 22.93 -0.90
C GLY A 194 -12.27 21.62 -0.72
N PRO A 195 -12.87 20.46 -1.08
CA PRO A 195 -12.34 19.13 -0.73
C PRO A 195 -10.92 18.84 -1.24
N LEU A 196 -10.60 19.25 -2.46
CA LEU A 196 -9.31 18.94 -3.10
C LEU A 196 -8.17 19.90 -2.72
N LYS A 197 -8.38 20.87 -1.82
CA LYS A 197 -7.40 21.95 -1.55
C LYS A 197 -6.00 21.46 -1.16
N ASN A 198 -5.92 20.30 -0.50
CA ASN A 198 -4.68 19.72 0.02
C ASN A 198 -4.28 18.39 -0.64
N MET A 199 -4.95 18.01 -1.73
CA MET A 199 -4.80 16.70 -2.35
C MET A 199 -3.33 16.36 -2.67
N ALA A 200 -2.91 15.18 -2.21
CA ALA A 200 -1.54 14.68 -2.34
C ALA A 200 -1.04 14.61 -3.79
N LEU A 201 -1.95 14.46 -4.75
CA LEU A 201 -1.64 14.44 -6.18
C LEU A 201 -0.91 15.71 -6.63
N PHE A 202 -1.23 16.85 -6.01
CA PHE A 202 -0.67 18.17 -6.34
C PHE A 202 0.36 18.66 -5.33
N THR A 203 0.22 18.29 -4.05
CA THR A 203 1.16 18.70 -2.99
C THR A 203 2.41 17.83 -2.94
N HIS A 204 2.32 16.57 -3.40
CA HIS A 204 3.40 15.59 -3.42
C HIS A 204 3.48 14.88 -4.79
N PRO A 205 3.84 15.60 -5.87
CA PRO A 205 3.71 15.08 -7.25
C PRO A 205 4.55 13.82 -7.52
N ARG A 206 5.70 13.68 -6.85
CA ARG A 206 6.62 12.52 -6.99
C ARG A 206 6.22 11.30 -6.15
N LEU A 207 5.12 11.37 -5.39
CA LEU A 207 4.62 10.28 -4.58
C LEU A 207 3.66 9.41 -5.41
N SER A 208 3.96 8.12 -5.57
CA SER A 208 3.19 7.19 -6.42
C SER A 208 2.02 6.50 -5.71
N VAL A 209 2.08 6.38 -4.39
CA VAL A 209 1.01 5.83 -3.54
C VAL A 209 0.63 6.91 -2.55
N GLN A 210 -0.64 7.33 -2.58
CA GLN A 210 -1.10 8.53 -1.89
C GLN A 210 -2.35 8.20 -1.07
N PRO A 211 -2.46 8.66 0.20
CA PRO A 211 -3.72 8.62 0.92
C PRO A 211 -4.68 9.66 0.38
N LEU A 212 -5.98 9.36 0.44
CA LEU A 212 -7.06 10.31 0.24
C LEU A 212 -7.92 10.39 1.48
N THR A 213 -8.41 11.59 1.78
CA THR A 213 -9.50 11.76 2.74
C THR A 213 -10.81 11.25 2.14
N PRO A 214 -11.81 10.92 2.98
CA PRO A 214 -13.16 10.62 2.48
C PRO A 214 -13.73 11.74 1.62
N GLU A 215 -13.50 13.01 1.99
CA GLU A 215 -13.98 14.17 1.22
C GLU A 215 -13.36 14.24 -0.18
N GLU A 216 -12.05 13.98 -0.30
CA GLU A 216 -11.36 13.95 -1.59
C GLU A 216 -11.89 12.80 -2.46
N PHE A 217 -12.07 11.61 -1.86
CA PHE A 217 -12.55 10.43 -2.57
C PHE A 217 -13.97 10.63 -3.10
N GLU A 218 -14.90 11.05 -2.25
CA GLU A 218 -16.29 11.30 -2.64
C GLU A 218 -16.41 12.44 -3.65
N PHE A 219 -15.60 13.50 -3.52
CA PHE A 219 -15.58 14.57 -4.51
C PHE A 219 -15.17 14.05 -5.90
N ILE A 220 -14.12 13.23 -5.98
CA ILE A 220 -13.68 12.66 -7.26
C ILE A 220 -14.76 11.74 -7.85
N LEU A 221 -15.44 10.93 -7.03
CA LEU A 221 -16.58 10.14 -7.49
C LEU A 221 -17.70 11.03 -8.03
N SER A 222 -17.97 12.17 -7.40
CA SER A 222 -19.00 13.10 -7.89
C SER A 222 -18.70 13.71 -9.26
N LEU A 223 -17.42 13.75 -9.66
CA LEU A 223 -17.03 14.21 -11.00
C LEU A 223 -17.49 13.22 -12.09
N GLU A 224 -17.62 11.94 -11.77
CA GLU A 224 -18.08 10.91 -12.72
C GLU A 224 -19.47 11.19 -13.31
N GLU A 225 -20.33 11.90 -12.58
CA GLU A 225 -21.70 12.22 -12.98
C GLU A 225 -21.83 13.54 -13.75
N LYS A 226 -20.76 14.35 -13.79
CA LYS A 226 -20.77 15.66 -14.44
C LYS A 226 -20.26 15.54 -15.86
N GLU A 227 -20.75 16.39 -16.76
CA GLU A 227 -20.14 16.51 -18.08
C GLU A 227 -18.70 17.02 -17.97
N PRO A 228 -17.79 16.57 -18.86
CA PRO A 228 -16.42 17.07 -18.89
C PRO A 228 -16.40 18.59 -19.02
N SER A 229 -15.61 19.25 -18.18
CA SER A 229 -15.36 20.70 -18.24
C SER A 229 -14.24 21.06 -19.20
#